data_AF-A0A962JQ59-F1
#
_entry.id   AF-A0A962JQ59-F1
#
_cell.length_a   1.000
_cell.length_b   1.000
_cell.length_c   1.000
_cell.angle_alpha   90.00
_cell.angle_beta   90.00
_cell.angle_gamma   90.00
#
_symmetry.space_group_name_H-M   'P 1'
#
loop_
_entity.id
_entity.type
_entity.pdbx_description
1 polymer ?
#
loop_
_entity_poly.entity_id
_entity_poly.type
_entity_poly.pdbx_seq_one_letter_code
_entity_poly.pdbx_strand_id
1 'polypeptide(L)'
;MTCKIRASNELFHKALGSINTPEKFEAKRLMLAQHVWDKMKQTDSRECRNCHDYESMDYMEQGRRAVKQHIDGFEQGQTCIDCHKGIAHSLPDMKE
;
A
#
# COMPACT_ATOMS: atom_id res chain seq x y z
N MET A 1 19.17 1.66 -4.71
CA MET A 1 19.55 2.99 -4.16
C MET A 1 18.36 3.95 -4.03
N THR A 2 17.56 4.17 -5.08
CA THR A 2 16.46 5.15 -5.13
C THR A 2 15.42 5.04 -4.00
N CYS A 3 15.07 3.81 -3.58
CA CYS A 3 14.12 3.60 -2.48
C CYS A 3 14.66 4.16 -1.14
N LYS A 4 15.95 3.98 -0.86
CA LYS A 4 16.59 4.47 0.38
C LYS A 4 16.69 5.99 0.39
N ILE A 5 17.00 6.62 -0.76
CA ILE A 5 17.03 8.09 -0.91
C ILE A 5 15.64 8.69 -0.64
N ARG A 6 14.57 8.09 -1.21
CA ARG A 6 13.19 8.55 -0.97
C ARG A 6 12.76 8.36 0.49
N ALA A 7 13.19 7.29 1.14
CA ALA A 7 12.90 7.07 2.56
C ALA A 7 13.55 8.11 3.47
N SER A 8 14.74 8.61 3.12
CA SER A 8 15.42 9.67 3.88
C SER A 8 14.64 10.99 3.93
N ASN A 9 13.70 11.24 3.02
CA ASN A 9 12.83 12.42 3.07
C ASN A 9 11.98 12.46 4.34
N GLU A 10 11.60 11.32 4.90
CA GLU A 10 10.85 11.27 6.16
C GLU A 10 11.67 11.87 7.31
N LEU A 11 12.96 11.54 7.38
CA LEU A 11 13.88 12.09 8.38
C LEU A 11 14.04 13.60 8.21
N PHE A 12 14.15 14.08 6.97
CA PHE A 12 14.22 15.51 6.66
C PHE A 12 12.93 16.25 7.09
N HIS A 13 11.76 15.71 6.78
CA HIS A 13 10.47 16.30 7.14
C HIS A 13 10.18 16.24 8.64
N LYS A 14 10.74 15.26 9.35
CA LYS A 14 10.75 15.21 10.81
C LYS A 14 11.65 16.28 11.41
N ALA A 15 12.87 16.46 10.88
CA ALA A 15 13.79 17.52 11.32
C ALA A 15 13.24 18.93 11.06
N LEU A 16 12.57 19.14 9.92
CA LEU A 16 11.85 20.38 9.60
C LEU A 16 10.58 20.61 10.43
N GLY A 17 10.14 19.61 11.22
CA GLY A 17 8.95 19.76 12.06
C GLY A 17 7.61 19.64 11.33
N SER A 18 7.60 19.14 10.09
CA SER A 18 6.39 19.08 9.26
C SER A 18 5.51 17.85 9.49
N ILE A 19 6.05 16.83 10.16
CA ILE A 19 5.39 15.58 10.62
C ILE A 19 5.91 15.14 12.01
N ASN A 20 6.49 16.05 12.79
CA ASN A 20 7.24 15.69 14.01
C ASN A 20 6.36 15.43 15.25
N THR A 21 5.05 15.64 15.15
CA THR A 21 4.08 15.30 16.20
C THR A 21 2.97 14.41 15.60
N PRO A 22 2.28 13.60 16.43
CA PRO A 22 1.18 12.76 15.97
C PRO A 22 0.10 13.55 15.22
N GLU A 23 -0.25 14.74 15.69
CA GLU A 23 -1.29 15.58 15.10
C GLU A 23 -0.90 16.07 13.70
N LYS A 24 0.36 16.48 13.52
CA LYS A 24 0.89 16.90 12.21
C LYS A 24 1.02 15.74 11.24
N PHE A 25 1.37 14.56 11.74
CA PHE A 25 1.39 13.35 10.93
C PHE A 25 -0.03 12.97 10.49
N GLU A 26 -0.99 12.96 11.42
CA GLU A 26 -2.38 12.59 11.14
C GLU A 26 -3.01 13.54 10.11
N ALA A 27 -2.76 14.85 10.24
CA ALA A 27 -3.21 15.86 9.28
C ALA A 27 -2.70 15.65 7.84
N LYS A 28 -1.62 14.86 7.65
CA LYS A 28 -1.05 14.53 6.34
C LYS A 28 -1.17 13.05 5.99
N ARG A 29 -1.80 12.25 6.84
CA ARG A 29 -1.73 10.79 6.76
C ARG A 29 -2.36 10.25 5.48
N LEU A 30 -3.46 10.84 5.02
CA LEU A 30 -4.09 10.47 3.76
C LEU A 30 -3.16 10.71 2.56
N MET A 31 -2.57 11.91 2.46
CA MET A 31 -1.60 12.23 1.40
C MET A 31 -0.40 11.27 1.41
N LEU A 32 0.16 11.02 2.59
CA LEU A 32 1.30 10.12 2.74
C LEU A 32 0.94 8.67 2.38
N ALA A 33 -0.25 8.20 2.79
CA ALA A 33 -0.76 6.88 2.44
C ALA A 33 -0.95 6.75 0.92
N GLN A 34 -1.50 7.78 0.25
CA GLN A 34 -1.67 7.79 -1.20
C GLN A 34 -0.33 7.66 -1.93
N HIS A 35 0.72 8.38 -1.50
CA HIS A 35 2.06 8.22 -2.07
C HIS A 35 2.60 6.79 -1.95
N VAL A 36 2.33 6.11 -0.83
CA VAL A 36 2.73 4.72 -0.62
C VAL A 36 1.92 3.78 -1.52
N TRP A 37 0.59 3.97 -1.60
CA TRP A 37 -0.28 3.16 -2.45
C TRP A 37 0.07 3.30 -3.93
N ASP A 38 0.30 4.54 -4.40
CA ASP A 38 0.72 4.80 -5.77
C ASP A 38 2.05 4.13 -6.09
N LYS A 39 3.00 4.19 -5.16
CA LYS A 39 4.29 3.52 -5.31
C LYS A 39 4.11 2.00 -5.39
N MET A 40 3.35 1.41 -4.46
CA MET A 40 3.08 -0.03 -4.44
C MET A 40 2.38 -0.46 -5.74
N LYS A 41 1.44 0.32 -6.25
CA LYS A 41 0.77 0.06 -7.52
C LYS A 41 1.74 0.11 -8.69
N GLN A 42 2.59 1.14 -8.77
CA GLN A 42 3.61 1.27 -9.81
C GLN A 42 4.65 0.15 -9.78
N THR A 43 4.91 -0.44 -8.61
CA THR A 43 5.83 -1.58 -8.46
C THR A 43 5.11 -2.92 -8.45
N ASP A 44 3.89 -2.99 -8.96
CA ASP A 44 3.08 -4.21 -9.04
C ASP A 44 2.95 -4.95 -7.69
N SER A 45 2.82 -4.17 -6.62
CA SER A 45 2.79 -4.65 -5.24
C SER A 45 3.93 -5.62 -4.91
N ARG A 46 5.14 -5.40 -5.45
CA ARG A 46 6.34 -6.21 -5.20
C ARG A 46 6.57 -6.51 -3.72
N GLU A 47 6.27 -5.56 -2.84
CA GLU A 47 6.40 -5.70 -1.39
C GLU A 47 5.52 -6.84 -0.84
N CYS A 48 4.32 -7.03 -1.40
CA CYS A 48 3.45 -8.17 -1.11
C CYS A 48 3.95 -9.43 -1.83
N ARG A 49 4.29 -9.29 -3.12
CA ARG A 49 4.63 -10.40 -4.00
C ARG A 49 5.95 -11.09 -3.70
N ASN A 50 6.81 -10.43 -2.94
CA ASN A 50 8.05 -11.04 -2.47
C ASN A 50 7.81 -12.30 -1.62
N CYS A 51 6.65 -12.42 -0.99
CA CYS A 51 6.23 -13.62 -0.26
C CYS A 51 4.92 -14.22 -0.80
N HIS A 52 4.07 -13.43 -1.46
CA HIS A 52 2.78 -13.86 -2.03
C HIS A 52 2.86 -13.90 -3.55
N ASP A 53 3.19 -15.05 -4.10
CA ASP A 53 3.17 -15.22 -5.55
C ASP A 53 1.75 -15.54 -6.03
N TYR A 54 1.34 -14.85 -7.10
CA TYR A 54 0.01 -14.99 -7.69
C TYR A 54 -0.09 -16.26 -8.54
N GLU A 55 1.02 -16.72 -9.13
CA GLU A 55 1.05 -17.93 -9.97
C GLU A 55 0.87 -19.19 -9.12
N SER A 56 1.35 -19.14 -7.89
CA SER A 56 1.25 -20.22 -6.91
C SER A 56 0.14 -20.00 -5.86
N MET A 57 -0.73 -19.02 -6.08
CA MET A 57 -1.86 -18.77 -5.21
C MET A 57 -2.89 -19.90 -5.33
N ASP A 58 -3.10 -20.65 -4.24
CA ASP A 58 -4.10 -21.72 -4.23
C ASP A 58 -5.51 -21.13 -4.10
N TYR A 59 -6.30 -21.25 -5.16
CA TYR A 59 -7.70 -20.80 -5.19
C TYR A 59 -8.64 -21.75 -4.45
N MET A 60 -8.26 -23.01 -4.23
CA MET A 60 -9.10 -23.98 -3.52
C MET A 60 -9.16 -23.70 -2.02
N GLU A 61 -8.09 -23.14 -1.47
CA GLU A 61 -7.99 -22.68 -0.07
C GLU A 61 -8.71 -21.34 0.17
N GLN A 62 -9.21 -20.69 -0.90
CA GLN A 62 -9.92 -19.42 -0.80
C GLN A 62 -11.44 -19.60 -0.80
N GLY A 63 -12.13 -18.73 -0.07
CA GLY A 63 -13.58 -18.65 -0.17
C GLY A 63 -14.03 -18.28 -1.60
N ARG A 64 -15.13 -18.86 -2.08
CA ARG A 64 -15.67 -18.66 -3.46
C ARG A 64 -15.72 -17.19 -3.91
N ARG A 65 -16.05 -16.27 -3.00
CA ARG A 65 -16.09 -14.83 -3.29
C ARG A 65 -14.68 -14.27 -3.55
N ALA A 66 -13.70 -14.66 -2.75
CA ALA A 66 -12.32 -14.20 -2.88
C ALA A 66 -11.70 -14.70 -4.19
N VAL A 67 -11.92 -15.98 -4.54
CA VAL A 67 -11.49 -16.55 -5.82
C VAL A 67 -11.97 -15.71 -6.99
N LYS A 68 -13.29 -15.43 -7.04
CA LYS A 68 -13.87 -14.60 -8.10
C LYS A 68 -13.23 -13.21 -8.15
N GLN A 69 -13.08 -12.55 -7.01
CA GLN A 69 -12.51 -11.20 -6.94
C GLN A 69 -11.04 -11.16 -7.36
N HIS A 70 -10.25 -12.17 -6.99
CA HIS A 70 -8.86 -12.26 -7.43
C HIS A 70 -8.76 -12.48 -8.94
N ILE A 71 -9.55 -13.40 -9.51
CA ILE A 71 -9.60 -13.61 -10.96
C ILE A 71 -9.99 -12.31 -11.68
N ASP A 72 -11.12 -11.72 -11.30
CA ASP A 72 -11.63 -10.48 -11.93
C ASP A 72 -10.60 -9.33 -11.80
N GLY A 73 -9.96 -9.18 -10.64
CA GLY A 73 -8.97 -8.13 -10.38
C GLY A 73 -7.69 -8.30 -11.19
N PHE A 74 -7.16 -9.52 -11.26
CA PHE A 74 -5.94 -9.79 -12.03
C PHE A 74 -6.17 -9.69 -13.55
N GLU A 75 -7.34 -10.12 -14.05
CA GLU A 75 -7.72 -9.90 -15.46
C GLU A 75 -7.82 -8.41 -15.82
N GLN A 76 -8.22 -7.57 -14.86
CA GLN A 76 -8.25 -6.11 -15.01
C GLN A 76 -6.88 -5.44 -14.83
N GLY A 77 -5.80 -6.21 -14.59
CA GLY A 77 -4.46 -5.68 -14.34
C GLY A 77 -4.33 -4.95 -13.00
N GLN A 78 -5.22 -5.22 -12.05
CA GLN A 78 -5.11 -4.67 -10.70
C GLN A 78 -3.97 -5.33 -9.94
N THR A 79 -3.41 -4.56 -9.01
CA THR A 79 -2.34 -5.01 -8.11
C THR A 79 -2.92 -5.26 -6.72
N CYS A 80 -2.18 -5.98 -5.86
CA CYS A 80 -2.66 -6.32 -4.52
C CYS A 80 -3.13 -5.07 -3.74
N ILE A 81 -2.39 -3.97 -3.83
CA ILE A 81 -2.69 -2.73 -3.08
C ILE A 81 -3.94 -1.99 -3.58
N ASP A 82 -4.48 -2.32 -4.76
CA ASP A 82 -5.71 -1.70 -5.25
C ASP A 82 -6.90 -2.05 -4.34
N CYS A 83 -6.93 -3.28 -3.83
CA CYS A 83 -7.97 -3.78 -2.92
C CYS A 83 -7.50 -3.90 -1.46
N HIS A 84 -6.24 -4.31 -1.23
CA HIS A 84 -5.73 -4.65 0.10
C HIS A 84 -5.11 -3.46 0.86
N LYS A 85 -5.80 -2.32 0.83
CA LYS A 85 -5.46 -1.16 1.67
C LYS A 85 -5.94 -1.41 3.09
N GLY A 86 -5.14 -1.02 4.09
CA GLY A 86 -5.59 -1.08 5.47
C GLY A 86 -5.32 -2.41 6.20
N ILE A 87 -4.59 -3.36 5.59
CA ILE A 87 -4.31 -4.66 6.21
C ILE A 87 -3.28 -4.55 7.35
N ALA A 88 -2.10 -4.02 7.03
CA ALA A 88 -1.00 -3.93 7.99
C ALA A 88 -1.13 -2.72 8.92
N HIS A 89 -1.78 -1.66 8.45
CA HIS A 89 -1.98 -0.41 9.18
C HIS A 89 -3.42 0.04 8.98
N SER A 90 -4.04 0.64 9.99
CA SER A 90 -5.39 1.21 9.87
C SER A 90 -5.48 2.19 8.69
N LEU A 91 -6.64 2.35 8.08
CA LEU A 91 -6.81 3.36 7.04
C LEU A 91 -6.68 4.78 7.62
N PRO A 92 -6.19 5.76 6.83
CA PRO A 92 -6.33 7.19 7.16
C PRO A 92 -7.79 7.59 7.23
N ASP A 93 -8.07 8.73 7.87
CA ASP A 93 -9.36 9.38 7.65
C ASP A 93 -9.47 9.73 6.16
N MET A 94 -10.51 9.21 5.53
CA MET A 94 -10.77 9.37 4.09
C MET A 94 -11.65 10.59 3.81
N LYS A 95 -12.00 11.35 4.84
CA LYS A 95 -12.72 12.62 4.72
C LYS A 95 -11.73 13.70 4.25
N GLU A 96 -12.07 14.34 3.14
CA GLU A 96 -11.41 15.56 2.65
C GLU A 96 -11.98 16.81 3.33
#